data_AF-R6CQH7-F1
#
_entry.id   AF-R6CQH7-F1
#
_cell.length_a   1.000
_cell.length_b   1.000
_cell.length_c   1.000
_cell.angle_alpha   90.00
_cell.angle_beta   90.00
_cell.angle_gamma   90.00
#
_symmetry.space_group_name_H-M   'P 1'
#
loop_
_entity.id
_entity.type
_entity.pdbx_description
1 polymer ?
#
loop_
_entity_poly.entity_id
_entity_poly.type
_entity_poly.pdbx_seq_one_letter_code
_entity_poly.pdbx_strand_id
1 'polypeptide(L)'
;MKVIAKRITAQISSFVIGAGAIAGYGAFVFTQNTPNITHAAPVYAQEIAAAQTSPQGVQKLVSAVEYAENMSARTVTALQLPKARKYKKAKLEDYRMLLKIDKKKSQAEKDAENKFDAVYELDTTTIYDPHPDALNFTDTRSVKDEYYTVDDIISGNQVTLNAHELLCQAVYSEIGSDWDENAIKAQVVAAYSYLRFNDSIDRVPTVGLKQNYPEKIEKCVSAVEGQAVYYDGEIINAVYSASTAGYSIESERIWEVYYPYLRAVVSEYDNEDPNYGLEYKFTEDEVRSILQEKLGLTLSDNVKNWFSMEDVYSGKYIGYVNIDGQKTITARTMQEIFDLKSQAFTVSYDNGEFLFNSFGWGHGVGMSQWGACLYAKHGWTYDQILRHYYLNTSLALSDENAKAVQRGIPADTPEPEQSTESSAEQAPEENSSQP
;
A
#
# COMPACT_ATOMS: atom_id res chain seq x y z
N MET A 1 2.48 -39.49 -41.06
CA MET A 1 3.94 -39.71 -41.30
C MET A 1 4.65 -39.34 -40.01
N LYS A 2 4.94 -40.29 -39.09
CA LYS A 2 6.30 -40.86 -38.79
C LYS A 2 7.39 -39.75 -38.79
N VAL A 3 8.09 -39.37 -37.72
CA VAL A 3 8.97 -40.10 -36.75
C VAL A 3 9.24 -39.16 -35.53
N ILE A 4 8.92 -39.46 -34.25
CA ILE A 4 9.65 -40.14 -33.14
C ILE A 4 10.93 -39.46 -32.57
N ALA A 5 10.80 -38.96 -31.31
CA ALA A 5 11.70 -38.97 -30.11
C ALA A 5 13.09 -38.25 -30.14
N LYS A 6 13.65 -37.67 -29.05
CA LYS A 6 13.69 -38.04 -27.61
C LYS A 6 14.33 -36.91 -26.72
N ARG A 7 13.80 -36.73 -25.48
CA ARG A 7 14.37 -36.29 -24.15
C ARG A 7 14.97 -34.87 -23.94
N ILE A 8 14.33 -33.99 -23.16
CA ILE A 8 14.44 -33.67 -21.69
C ILE A 8 15.78 -33.03 -21.28
N THR A 9 15.78 -31.76 -20.81
CA THR A 9 16.06 -31.33 -19.40
C THR A 9 15.90 -29.79 -19.26
N ALA A 10 15.42 -29.38 -18.07
CA ALA A 10 15.44 -28.03 -17.46
C ALA A 10 14.27 -27.06 -17.80
N GLN A 11 13.54 -26.74 -16.73
CA GLN A 11 12.37 -25.88 -16.63
C GLN A 11 12.60 -24.47 -17.20
N ILE A 12 11.58 -23.93 -17.89
CA ILE A 12 11.11 -22.54 -17.84
C ILE A 12 9.85 -22.44 -18.73
N SER A 13 8.91 -21.60 -18.29
CA SER A 13 7.83 -20.94 -19.05
C SER A 13 6.61 -21.76 -19.51
N SER A 14 5.45 -21.35 -19.00
CA SER A 14 4.21 -21.27 -19.77
C SER A 14 3.34 -20.16 -19.17
N PHE A 15 3.65 -18.93 -19.56
CA PHE A 15 2.77 -17.77 -19.52
C PHE A 15 1.68 -18.00 -20.57
N VAL A 16 0.40 -17.87 -20.20
CA VAL A 16 -0.70 -17.74 -21.16
C VAL A 16 -1.44 -16.45 -20.85
N ILE A 17 -1.45 -15.60 -21.87
CA ILE A 17 -2.05 -14.27 -21.95
C ILE A 17 -3.58 -14.40 -22.05
N GLY A 18 -4.30 -13.59 -21.28
CA GLY A 18 -5.73 -13.34 -21.45
C GLY A 18 -6.01 -11.87 -21.23
N ALA A 19 -6.42 -11.16 -22.29
CA ALA A 19 -6.77 -9.76 -22.28
C ALA A 19 -8.17 -9.55 -21.67
N GLY A 20 -8.31 -8.59 -20.74
CA GLY A 20 -9.62 -8.12 -20.27
C GLY A 20 -9.56 -7.34 -18.96
N ALA A 21 -9.97 -6.07 -19.03
CA ALA A 21 -10.30 -5.14 -17.93
C ALA A 21 -9.17 -4.64 -17.02
N ILE A 22 -8.85 -3.35 -17.22
CA ILE A 22 -7.97 -2.50 -16.44
C ILE A 22 -8.53 -2.37 -15.01
N ALA A 23 -7.89 -3.02 -14.05
CA ALA A 23 -8.14 -2.85 -12.62
C ALA A 23 -6.82 -3.17 -11.88
N GLY A 24 -6.46 -2.35 -10.89
CA GLY A 24 -5.10 -2.16 -10.38
C GLY A 24 -4.27 -3.43 -10.16
N TYR A 25 -3.10 -3.48 -10.80
CA TYR A 25 -2.09 -4.51 -10.58
C TYR A 25 -0.79 -3.86 -10.08
N GLY A 26 -0.52 -4.05 -8.79
CA GLY A 26 0.84 -4.35 -8.35
C GLY A 26 1.15 -5.82 -8.70
N ALA A 27 1.37 -6.10 -9.99
CA ALA A 27 1.88 -7.39 -10.45
C ALA A 27 3.39 -7.27 -10.68
N PHE A 28 4.16 -8.01 -9.88
CA PHE A 28 5.59 -8.19 -10.10
C PHE A 28 5.86 -8.79 -11.48
N VAL A 29 6.52 -8.04 -12.35
CA VAL A 29 7.11 -8.54 -13.60
C VAL A 29 8.60 -8.20 -13.56
N PHE A 30 9.46 -9.21 -13.41
CA PHE A 30 10.88 -9.07 -13.69
C PHE A 30 11.08 -9.07 -15.20
N THR A 31 11.33 -7.90 -15.80
CA THR A 31 11.87 -7.81 -17.17
C THR A 31 13.23 -7.16 -17.14
N GLN A 32 14.27 -7.95 -17.39
CA GLN A 32 15.56 -7.42 -17.84
C GLN A 32 15.37 -6.89 -19.26
N ASN A 33 15.28 -5.57 -19.42
CA ASN A 33 15.66 -4.87 -20.63
C ASN A 33 15.91 -3.39 -20.27
N THR A 34 17.10 -2.90 -20.61
CA THR A 34 17.52 -1.50 -20.44
C THR A 34 16.56 -0.54 -21.16
N PRO A 35 15.85 0.36 -20.46
CA PRO A 35 14.99 1.35 -21.09
C PRO A 35 15.71 2.68 -21.34
N ASN A 36 15.29 3.38 -22.40
CA ASN A 36 15.68 4.76 -22.69
C ASN A 36 15.15 5.71 -21.61
N ILE A 37 16.04 6.51 -21.04
CA ILE A 37 15.73 7.55 -20.05
C ILE A 37 15.26 8.81 -20.81
N THR A 38 14.01 9.22 -20.63
CA THR A 38 13.51 10.51 -21.12
C THR A 38 13.26 11.46 -19.96
N HIS A 39 13.97 12.59 -19.93
CA HIS A 39 13.73 13.70 -19.01
C HIS A 39 12.66 14.64 -19.59
N ALA A 40 11.62 14.97 -18.83
CA ALA A 40 10.63 15.99 -19.18
C ALA A 40 10.84 17.25 -18.33
N ALA A 41 10.72 18.44 -18.94
CA ALA A 41 10.89 19.73 -18.28
C ALA A 41 9.59 20.18 -17.56
N PRO A 42 9.69 20.90 -16.42
CA PRO A 42 8.53 21.31 -15.62
C PRO A 42 7.75 22.49 -16.25
N VAL A 43 6.44 22.52 -16.01
CA VAL A 43 5.54 23.63 -16.36
C VAL A 43 5.22 24.42 -15.09
N TYR A 44 5.58 25.71 -15.06
CA TYR A 44 5.25 26.64 -13.97
C TYR A 44 4.00 27.46 -14.32
N ALA A 45 3.11 27.70 -13.35
CA ALA A 45 2.04 28.69 -13.43
C ALA A 45 2.12 29.70 -12.28
N GLN A 46 1.79 30.95 -12.59
CA GLN A 46 2.17 32.21 -11.94
C GLN A 46 1.31 32.62 -10.71
N GLU A 47 1.91 33.50 -9.90
CA GLU A 47 1.40 34.18 -8.70
C GLU A 47 0.10 35.01 -8.91
N ILE A 48 -0.74 35.10 -7.87
CA ILE A 48 -1.69 36.22 -7.69
C ILE A 48 -1.69 36.69 -6.23
N ALA A 49 -1.55 38.00 -6.03
CA ALA A 49 -1.56 38.71 -4.77
C ALA A 49 -2.88 39.48 -4.48
N ALA A 50 -3.15 39.61 -3.17
CA ALA A 50 -3.89 40.66 -2.43
C ALA A 50 -5.42 40.78 -2.55
N ALA A 51 -6.09 40.60 -1.39
CA ALA A 51 -7.48 40.99 -1.15
C ALA A 51 -7.58 41.98 0.03
N GLN A 52 -8.35 43.06 -0.16
CA GLN A 52 -8.69 44.07 0.86
C GLN A 52 -10.03 43.76 1.55
N THR A 53 -10.16 44.35 2.73
CA THR A 53 -11.03 44.05 3.89
C THR A 53 -12.49 44.53 3.79
N SER A 54 -13.42 43.78 4.38
CA SER A 54 -14.76 44.26 4.79
C SER A 54 -15.11 43.89 6.24
N PRO A 55 -16.01 44.64 6.94
CA PRO A 55 -16.21 44.55 8.39
C PRO A 55 -16.88 43.26 8.90
N GLN A 56 -17.46 42.44 8.01
CA GLN A 56 -17.95 41.09 8.37
C GLN A 56 -16.81 40.07 8.53
N GLY A 57 -15.60 40.41 8.08
CA GLY A 57 -14.40 39.60 8.26
C GLY A 57 -13.90 39.56 9.70
N VAL A 58 -14.18 40.57 10.52
CA VAL A 58 -13.57 40.71 11.86
C VAL A 58 -14.12 39.67 12.84
N GLN A 59 -15.40 39.30 12.77
CA GLN A 59 -15.99 38.28 13.66
C GLN A 59 -15.63 36.84 13.24
N LYS A 60 -15.44 36.62 11.93
CA LYS A 60 -14.88 35.37 11.37
C LYS A 60 -13.38 35.24 11.66
N LEU A 61 -12.66 36.36 11.68
CA LEU A 61 -11.24 36.42 12.09
C LEU A 61 -11.08 36.14 13.57
N VAL A 62 -11.93 36.66 14.47
CA VAL A 62 -11.81 36.38 15.91
C VAL A 62 -12.07 34.90 16.23
N SER A 63 -13.06 34.27 15.59
CA SER A 63 -13.31 32.83 15.75
C SER A 63 -12.26 31.94 15.07
N ALA A 64 -11.70 32.37 13.92
CA ALA A 64 -10.56 31.71 13.28
C ALA A 64 -9.25 31.92 14.05
N VAL A 65 -9.09 33.04 14.76
CA VAL A 65 -7.94 33.35 15.62
C VAL A 65 -8.06 32.58 16.92
N GLU A 66 -9.23 32.45 17.55
CA GLU A 66 -9.43 31.55 18.72
C GLU A 66 -9.24 30.07 18.34
N TYR A 67 -9.61 29.66 17.12
CA TYR A 67 -9.33 28.33 16.58
C TYR A 67 -7.83 28.15 16.26
N ALA A 68 -7.18 29.16 15.67
CA ALA A 68 -5.75 29.16 15.37
C ALA A 68 -4.87 29.29 16.63
N GLU A 69 -5.33 29.97 17.67
CA GLU A 69 -4.68 30.06 18.99
C GLU A 69 -4.81 28.73 19.74
N ASN A 70 -5.97 28.05 19.64
CA ASN A 70 -6.12 26.68 20.14
C ASN A 70 -5.33 25.62 19.34
N MET A 71 -5.16 25.81 18.02
CA MET A 71 -4.34 24.94 17.16
C MET A 71 -2.84 25.20 17.32
N SER A 72 -2.40 26.45 17.42
CA SER A 72 -0.98 26.81 17.64
C SER A 72 -0.48 26.45 19.03
N ALA A 73 -1.39 26.35 20.01
CA ALA A 73 -1.09 25.76 21.32
C ALA A 73 -0.98 24.22 21.31
N ARG A 74 -1.24 23.55 20.17
CA ARG A 74 -1.25 22.08 20.01
C ARG A 74 -0.48 21.55 18.80
N THR A 75 0.23 22.39 18.05
CA THR A 75 1.13 21.95 16.98
C THR A 75 2.40 21.36 17.58
N VAL A 76 2.64 20.07 17.31
CA VAL A 76 3.85 19.36 17.72
C VAL A 76 4.86 19.46 16.58
N THR A 77 5.96 20.20 16.80
CA THR A 77 7.09 20.26 15.86
C THR A 77 7.85 18.92 15.80
N ALA A 78 8.64 18.67 14.76
CA ALA A 78 9.46 17.46 14.62
C ALA A 78 10.43 17.24 15.79
N LEU A 79 10.83 18.31 16.47
CA LEU A 79 11.62 18.28 17.71
C LEU A 79 10.82 17.82 18.94
N GLN A 80 9.51 17.98 18.91
CA GLN A 80 8.56 17.65 19.98
C GLN A 80 7.78 16.37 19.72
N LEU A 81 7.77 15.87 18.47
CA LEU A 81 7.32 14.52 18.19
C LEU A 81 8.10 13.60 19.11
N PRO A 82 7.46 12.62 19.78
CA PRO A 82 8.20 11.66 20.57
C PRO A 82 9.22 11.01 19.63
N LYS A 83 10.50 11.38 19.77
CA LYS A 83 11.62 10.69 19.13
C LYS A 83 11.33 9.22 19.29
N ALA A 84 11.48 8.43 18.23
CA ALA A 84 11.34 6.98 18.30
C ALA A 84 12.07 6.55 19.57
N ARG A 85 11.32 6.22 20.63
CA ARG A 85 11.96 5.66 21.81
C ARG A 85 12.64 4.42 21.25
N LYS A 86 13.85 4.08 21.70
CA LYS A 86 14.33 2.71 21.54
C LYS A 86 13.29 1.84 22.24
N TYR A 87 12.29 1.39 21.49
CA TYR A 87 11.16 0.68 22.03
C TYR A 87 11.69 -0.73 22.19
N LYS A 88 11.87 -1.15 23.45
CA LYS A 88 11.98 -2.57 23.75
C LYS A 88 10.71 -3.19 23.15
N LYS A 89 10.87 -4.13 22.22
CA LYS A 89 9.79 -4.91 21.57
C LYS A 89 8.56 -4.93 22.48
N ALA A 90 7.54 -4.15 22.14
CA ALA A 90 6.33 -4.07 22.95
C ALA A 90 5.81 -5.49 23.16
N LYS A 91 5.35 -5.81 24.37
CA LYS A 91 4.78 -7.13 24.57
C LYS A 91 3.43 -7.14 23.88
N LEU A 92 3.07 -8.29 23.31
CA LEU A 92 1.82 -8.50 22.58
C LEU A 92 0.55 -8.06 23.38
N GLU A 93 0.66 -7.99 24.71
CA GLU A 93 -0.37 -7.57 25.66
C GLU A 93 -0.63 -6.05 25.72
N ASP A 94 0.25 -5.21 25.16
CA ASP A 94 0.11 -3.74 25.18
C ASP A 94 -0.88 -3.20 24.12
N TYR A 95 -1.34 -4.05 23.19
CA TYR A 95 -2.38 -3.73 22.23
C TYR A 95 -3.73 -4.18 22.79
N ARG A 96 -4.75 -3.33 22.71
CA ARG A 96 -6.12 -3.71 23.06
C ARG A 96 -6.54 -4.83 22.10
N MET A 97 -6.44 -6.07 22.55
CA MET A 97 -6.92 -7.25 21.84
C MET A 97 -8.44 -7.19 21.80
N LEU A 98 -9.02 -7.16 20.60
CA LEU A 98 -10.43 -7.50 20.43
C LEU A 98 -10.55 -8.81 19.66
N LEU A 99 -11.28 -9.71 20.32
CA LEU A 99 -11.80 -11.02 19.92
C LEU A 99 -10.83 -12.22 19.89
N LYS A 100 -10.83 -12.95 21.02
CA LYS A 100 -10.78 -14.41 21.00
C LYS A 100 -12.04 -14.91 20.28
N ILE A 101 -11.91 -15.38 19.05
CA ILE A 101 -13.00 -16.09 18.39
C ILE A 101 -13.07 -17.49 19.00
N ASP A 102 -14.11 -17.73 19.80
CA ASP A 102 -14.42 -19.04 20.35
C ASP A 102 -14.62 -20.05 19.21
N LYS A 103 -14.00 -21.23 19.34
CA LYS A 103 -14.18 -22.36 18.42
C LYS A 103 -15.65 -22.77 18.38
N LYS A 104 -16.42 -22.24 17.43
CA LYS A 104 -17.66 -22.88 17.00
C LYS A 104 -17.41 -23.47 15.62
N LYS A 105 -17.39 -24.81 15.55
CA LYS A 105 -17.84 -25.49 14.34
C LYS A 105 -19.21 -24.91 14.03
N SER A 106 -19.48 -24.54 12.77
CA SER A 106 -20.85 -24.29 12.36
C SER A 106 -21.69 -25.48 12.83
N GLN A 107 -22.57 -25.23 13.79
CA GLN A 107 -23.62 -26.21 14.09
C GLN A 107 -24.48 -26.18 12.85
N ALA A 108 -24.51 -27.29 12.13
CA ALA A 108 -25.48 -27.52 11.08
C ALA A 108 -26.87 -27.20 11.67
N GLU A 109 -27.46 -26.07 11.26
CA GLU A 109 -28.88 -25.87 11.45
C GLU A 109 -29.56 -27.04 10.72
N LYS A 110 -30.35 -27.81 11.47
CA LYS A 110 -31.23 -28.80 10.87
C LYS A 110 -32.30 -28.02 10.12
N ASP A 111 -32.06 -27.63 8.87
CA ASP A 111 -33.15 -27.25 7.95
C ASP A 111 -32.68 -27.29 6.47
N ALA A 112 -33.51 -27.96 5.65
CA ALA A 112 -33.38 -28.28 4.21
C ALA A 112 -32.17 -29.13 3.79
N GLU A 113 -32.42 -30.34 3.24
CA GLU A 113 -31.39 -31.29 2.73
C GLU A 113 -30.35 -30.65 1.77
N ASN A 114 -30.71 -29.53 1.13
CA ASN A 114 -30.01 -28.86 0.04
C ASN A 114 -29.49 -27.45 0.35
N LYS A 115 -29.33 -27.06 1.63
CA LYS A 115 -28.68 -25.79 1.98
C LYS A 115 -27.48 -26.02 2.89
N PHE A 116 -26.34 -25.40 2.57
CA PHE A 116 -25.15 -25.48 3.41
C PHE A 116 -24.18 -24.32 3.16
N ASP A 117 -23.37 -24.01 4.17
CA ASP A 117 -22.16 -23.22 4.00
C ASP A 117 -20.97 -24.16 3.84
N ALA A 118 -20.01 -23.80 2.99
CA ALA A 118 -18.74 -24.52 2.90
C ALA A 118 -18.06 -24.54 4.27
N VAL A 119 -17.21 -25.54 4.53
CA VAL A 119 -16.54 -25.66 5.83
C VAL A 119 -15.55 -24.52 6.02
N TYR A 120 -15.73 -23.75 7.10
CA TYR A 120 -14.82 -22.71 7.59
C TYR A 120 -14.24 -23.14 8.93
N GLU A 121 -12.94 -23.43 8.99
CA GLU A 121 -12.24 -23.54 10.27
C GLU A 121 -11.65 -22.15 10.63
N LEU A 122 -12.21 -21.50 11.65
CA LEU A 122 -11.84 -20.14 12.05
C LEU A 122 -10.42 -20.05 12.67
N ASP A 123 -9.69 -18.97 12.34
CA ASP A 123 -8.28 -18.76 12.68
C ASP A 123 -8.03 -18.32 14.14
N THR A 124 -6.79 -18.59 14.57
CA THR A 124 -6.02 -18.07 15.69
C THR A 124 -5.30 -16.73 15.42
N THR A 125 -5.58 -16.02 14.31
CA THR A 125 -4.94 -14.72 14.00
C THR A 125 -5.07 -13.77 15.19
N THR A 126 -3.97 -13.11 15.56
CA THR A 126 -4.02 -12.00 16.51
C THR A 126 -4.41 -10.72 15.76
N ILE A 127 -5.59 -10.18 16.09
CA ILE A 127 -6.10 -8.93 15.54
C ILE A 127 -5.79 -7.77 16.49
N TYR A 128 -5.28 -6.68 15.92
CA TYR A 128 -4.94 -5.45 16.63
C TYR A 128 -5.98 -4.36 16.38
N ASP A 129 -6.33 -3.59 17.40
CA ASP A 129 -7.24 -2.45 17.28
C ASP A 129 -6.62 -1.18 17.91
N PRO A 130 -5.66 -0.55 17.22
CA PRO A 130 -5.02 0.68 17.67
C PRO A 130 -5.96 1.88 17.50
N HIS A 131 -6.13 2.66 18.57
CA HIS A 131 -6.84 3.94 18.57
C HIS A 131 -5.85 5.07 18.87
N PRO A 132 -5.02 5.48 17.89
CA PRO A 132 -4.03 6.53 18.10
C PRO A 132 -4.69 7.90 18.29
N ASP A 133 -4.19 8.69 19.24
CA ASP A 133 -4.51 10.11 19.33
C ASP A 133 -3.90 10.89 18.15
N ALA A 134 -4.62 11.90 17.68
CA ALA A 134 -4.15 12.81 16.64
C ALA A 134 -2.92 13.60 17.09
N LEU A 135 -1.89 13.64 16.24
CA LEU A 135 -0.63 14.33 16.47
C LEU A 135 -0.66 15.81 16.05
N ASN A 136 -1.55 16.19 15.13
CA ASN A 136 -1.56 17.50 14.49
C ASN A 136 -0.17 17.87 13.93
N PHE A 137 0.47 16.92 13.25
CA PHE A 137 1.79 17.13 12.68
C PHE A 137 1.69 17.99 11.42
N THR A 138 2.34 19.16 11.43
CA THR A 138 2.21 20.19 10.39
C THR A 138 3.53 20.54 9.69
N ASP A 139 4.65 20.05 10.21
CA ASP A 139 5.95 20.37 9.63
C ASP A 139 6.08 19.72 8.26
N THR A 140 6.67 20.44 7.32
CA THR A 140 6.96 19.96 5.97
C THR A 140 8.39 20.28 5.58
N ARG A 141 8.90 19.51 4.61
CA ARG A 141 10.18 19.77 3.95
C ARG A 141 9.99 19.55 2.45
N SER A 142 10.52 20.46 1.63
CA SER A 142 10.44 20.27 0.18
C SER A 142 11.23 19.02 -0.24
N VAL A 143 10.63 18.23 -1.14
CA VAL A 143 11.25 17.04 -1.73
C VAL A 143 11.46 17.19 -3.24
N LYS A 144 11.35 18.42 -3.76
CA LYS A 144 11.45 18.74 -5.19
C LYS A 144 12.84 18.48 -5.79
N ASP A 145 13.86 18.44 -4.95
CA ASP A 145 15.23 18.10 -5.38
C ASP A 145 15.51 16.60 -5.33
N GLU A 146 14.60 15.79 -4.76
CA GLU A 146 14.74 14.32 -4.72
C GLU A 146 14.07 13.68 -5.93
N TYR A 147 14.84 12.97 -6.76
CA TYR A 147 14.32 12.28 -7.94
C TYR A 147 14.21 10.78 -7.69
N TYR A 148 13.07 10.19 -8.02
CA TYR A 148 12.83 8.74 -7.91
C TYR A 148 12.46 8.15 -9.26
N THR A 149 12.95 6.95 -9.52
CA THR A 149 12.61 6.14 -10.70
C THR A 149 11.54 5.13 -10.31
N VAL A 150 10.49 5.01 -11.13
CA VAL A 150 9.39 4.07 -10.94
C VAL A 150 9.07 3.33 -12.23
N ASP A 151 8.56 2.11 -12.11
CA ASP A 151 7.93 1.40 -13.23
C ASP A 151 6.46 1.89 -13.32
N ASP A 152 6.15 2.72 -14.31
CA ASP A 152 4.80 3.26 -14.51
C ASP A 152 3.92 2.25 -15.25
N ILE A 153 2.94 1.67 -14.55
CA ILE A 153 2.01 0.68 -15.12
C ILE A 153 1.06 1.27 -16.17
N ILE A 154 0.85 2.59 -16.17
CA ILE A 154 -0.08 3.24 -17.09
C ILE A 154 0.59 3.42 -18.46
N SER A 155 1.83 3.91 -18.50
CA SER A 155 2.58 4.04 -19.75
C SER A 155 3.37 2.78 -20.15
N GLY A 156 3.66 1.88 -19.20
CA GLY A 156 4.50 0.70 -19.39
C GLY A 156 6.01 0.99 -19.42
N ASN A 157 6.44 2.18 -18.99
CA ASN A 157 7.84 2.62 -19.03
C ASN A 157 8.40 2.93 -17.65
N GLN A 158 9.73 2.96 -17.54
CA GLN A 158 10.39 3.56 -16.37
C GLN A 158 10.39 5.07 -16.49
N VAL A 159 9.92 5.74 -15.44
CA VAL A 159 9.79 7.19 -15.37
C VAL A 159 10.57 7.70 -14.17
N THR A 160 11.36 8.76 -14.37
CA THR A 160 12.07 9.45 -13.28
C THR A 160 11.56 10.88 -13.16
N LEU A 161 11.05 11.24 -11.98
CA LEU A 161 10.48 12.54 -11.67
C LEU A 161 10.97 13.00 -10.30
N ASN A 162 10.89 14.31 -10.04
CA ASN A 162 11.03 14.79 -8.68
C ASN A 162 9.88 14.25 -7.81
N ALA A 163 10.15 14.06 -6.52
CA ALA A 163 9.24 13.39 -5.62
C ALA A 163 7.89 14.12 -5.48
N HIS A 164 7.88 15.45 -5.51
CA HIS A 164 6.64 16.22 -5.41
C HIS A 164 5.70 15.90 -6.58
N GLU A 165 6.18 16.05 -7.81
CA GLU A 165 5.40 15.81 -9.02
C GLU A 165 4.99 14.34 -9.13
N LEU A 166 5.91 13.43 -8.80
CA LEU A 166 5.65 12.00 -8.78
C LEU A 166 4.51 11.66 -7.80
N LEU A 167 4.55 12.19 -6.58
CA LEU A 167 3.49 11.98 -5.59
C LEU A 167 2.15 12.53 -6.05
N CYS A 168 2.12 13.72 -6.65
CA CYS A 168 0.87 14.26 -7.21
C CYS A 168 0.28 13.33 -8.28
N GLN A 169 1.10 12.86 -9.23
CA GLN A 169 0.63 11.97 -10.29
C GLN A 169 0.24 10.58 -9.77
N ALA A 170 1.03 10.02 -8.85
CA ALA A 170 0.80 8.69 -8.30
C ALA A 170 -0.46 8.66 -7.44
N VAL A 171 -0.62 9.60 -6.51
CA VAL A 171 -1.81 9.67 -5.63
C VAL A 171 -3.07 9.94 -6.45
N TYR A 172 -3.00 10.83 -7.45
CA TYR A 172 -4.15 11.08 -8.32
C TYR A 172 -4.54 9.86 -9.17
N SER A 173 -3.55 9.11 -9.65
CA SER A 173 -3.80 7.85 -10.36
C SER A 173 -4.43 6.80 -9.45
N GLU A 174 -3.96 6.74 -8.20
CA GLU A 174 -4.29 5.66 -7.26
C GLU A 174 -5.70 5.80 -6.67
N ILE A 175 -6.07 6.99 -6.19
CA ILE A 175 -7.32 7.20 -5.44
C ILE A 175 -8.20 8.34 -5.98
N GLY A 176 -7.77 9.03 -7.03
CA GLY A 176 -8.47 10.21 -7.53
C GLY A 176 -8.43 11.39 -6.54
N SER A 177 -9.36 12.34 -6.68
CA SER A 177 -9.37 13.61 -5.90
C SER A 177 -10.60 13.83 -5.02
N ASP A 178 -11.59 12.93 -5.10
CA ASP A 178 -12.92 13.17 -4.53
C ASP A 178 -12.96 12.88 -3.02
N TRP A 179 -12.01 12.10 -2.51
CA TRP A 179 -11.96 11.67 -1.12
C TRP A 179 -11.60 12.81 -0.15
N ASP A 180 -11.86 12.59 1.14
CA ASP A 180 -11.48 13.53 2.19
C ASP A 180 -9.97 13.84 2.15
N GLU A 181 -9.58 15.07 2.49
CA GLU A 181 -8.17 15.47 2.48
C GLU A 181 -7.31 14.63 3.41
N ASN A 182 -7.83 14.14 4.55
CA ASN A 182 -7.06 13.28 5.44
C ASN A 182 -6.76 11.92 4.80
N ALA A 183 -7.69 11.37 4.02
CA ALA A 183 -7.44 10.14 3.27
C ALA A 183 -6.39 10.36 2.17
N ILE A 184 -6.47 11.48 1.46
CA ILE A 184 -5.46 11.84 0.45
C ILE A 184 -4.09 12.06 1.10
N LYS A 185 -4.01 12.81 2.20
CA LYS A 185 -2.77 13.03 2.96
C LYS A 185 -2.17 11.73 3.49
N ALA A 186 -2.99 10.81 3.99
CA ALA A 186 -2.52 9.48 4.41
C ALA A 186 -1.90 8.72 3.23
N GLN A 187 -2.57 8.74 2.07
CA GLN A 187 -2.04 8.13 0.85
C GLN A 187 -0.73 8.77 0.38
N VAL A 188 -0.59 10.11 0.47
CA VAL A 188 0.67 10.80 0.13
C VAL A 188 1.82 10.31 1.00
N VAL A 189 1.65 10.31 2.33
CA VAL A 189 2.71 9.92 3.27
C VAL A 189 3.06 8.44 3.12
N ALA A 190 2.07 7.57 2.90
CA ALA A 190 2.30 6.16 2.62
C ALA A 190 3.07 5.97 1.31
N ALA A 191 2.65 6.63 0.22
CA ALA A 191 3.33 6.58 -1.08
C ALA A 191 4.78 7.08 -0.99
N TYR A 192 5.04 8.20 -0.31
CA TYR A 192 6.39 8.71 -0.14
C TYR A 192 7.26 7.75 0.69
N SER A 193 6.70 7.18 1.77
CA SER A 193 7.41 6.17 2.58
C SER A 193 7.74 4.93 1.77
N TYR A 194 6.82 4.46 0.91
CA TYR A 194 7.04 3.34 0.00
C TYR A 194 8.15 3.62 -1.03
N LEU A 195 8.19 4.83 -1.62
CA LEU A 195 9.26 5.24 -2.53
C LEU A 195 10.62 5.22 -1.82
N ARG A 196 10.69 5.83 -0.63
CA ARG A 196 11.90 5.90 0.21
C ARG A 196 12.40 4.51 0.61
N PHE A 197 11.48 3.62 1.00
CA PHE A 197 11.81 2.24 1.36
C PHE A 197 12.36 1.45 0.17
N ASN A 198 11.75 1.56 -1.02
CA ASN A 198 12.26 0.83 -2.18
C ASN A 198 13.62 1.37 -2.64
N ASP A 199 13.81 2.69 -2.62
CA ASP A 199 15.10 3.30 -2.99
C ASP A 199 16.23 2.91 -2.02
N SER A 200 15.94 2.74 -0.72
CA SER A 200 16.94 2.31 0.28
C SER A 200 17.38 0.86 0.14
N ILE A 201 16.61 0.03 -0.57
CA ILE A 201 16.95 -1.36 -0.90
C ILE A 201 17.26 -1.57 -2.39
N ASP A 202 17.58 -0.48 -3.11
CA ASP A 202 17.94 -0.47 -4.53
C ASP A 202 16.88 -1.09 -5.45
N ARG A 203 15.60 -0.93 -5.10
CA ARG A 203 14.46 -1.38 -5.91
C ARG A 203 13.74 -0.22 -6.57
N VAL A 204 13.28 -0.47 -7.80
CA VAL A 204 12.37 0.41 -8.53
C VAL A 204 10.94 -0.01 -8.16
N PRO A 205 10.15 0.85 -7.49
CA PRO A 205 8.77 0.53 -7.19
C PRO A 205 7.87 0.70 -8.42
N THR A 206 6.80 -0.10 -8.46
CA THR A 206 5.76 -0.03 -9.47
C THR A 206 4.61 0.86 -8.99
N VAL A 207 4.24 1.87 -9.78
CA VAL A 207 3.13 2.81 -9.48
C VAL A 207 2.38 3.14 -10.76
N GLY A 208 1.15 3.66 -10.67
CA GLY A 208 0.48 4.28 -11.82
C GLY A 208 0.69 5.79 -11.81
N LEU A 209 1.03 6.39 -12.95
CA LEU A 209 1.16 7.85 -13.06
C LEU A 209 0.02 8.45 -13.90
N LYS A 210 -0.62 9.48 -13.35
CA LYS A 210 -1.68 10.23 -14.03
C LYS A 210 -1.40 11.74 -13.96
N GLN A 211 -1.12 12.33 -15.11
CA GLN A 211 -0.96 13.78 -15.27
C GLN A 211 -2.30 14.53 -15.10
N ASN A 212 -2.23 15.87 -15.11
CA ASN A 212 -3.37 16.78 -14.97
C ASN A 212 -4.15 16.55 -13.65
N TYR A 213 -3.42 16.34 -12.56
CA TYR A 213 -4.02 16.23 -11.24
C TYR A 213 -4.67 17.56 -10.81
N PRO A 214 -5.80 17.54 -10.09
CA PRO A 214 -6.44 18.76 -9.59
C PRO A 214 -5.62 19.45 -8.49
N GLU A 215 -5.84 20.76 -8.31
CA GLU A 215 -5.20 21.59 -7.26
C GLU A 215 -5.36 20.99 -5.85
N LYS A 216 -6.48 20.28 -5.58
CA LYS A 216 -6.70 19.60 -4.29
C LYS A 216 -5.64 18.54 -3.99
N ILE A 217 -5.16 17.82 -5.00
CA ILE A 217 -4.09 16.82 -4.83
C ILE A 217 -2.78 17.51 -4.47
N GLU A 218 -2.39 18.53 -5.23
CA GLU A 218 -1.17 19.28 -4.99
C GLU A 218 -1.16 19.96 -3.60
N LYS A 219 -2.31 20.51 -3.18
CA LYS A 219 -2.50 21.04 -1.82
C LYS A 219 -2.29 19.97 -0.75
N CYS A 220 -2.85 18.78 -0.94
CA CYS A 220 -2.65 17.68 0.01
C CYS A 220 -1.20 17.20 0.03
N VAL A 221 -0.55 17.09 -1.13
CA VAL A 221 0.88 16.72 -1.23
C VAL A 221 1.75 17.75 -0.50
N SER A 222 1.54 19.04 -0.79
CA SER A 222 2.27 20.14 -0.16
C SER A 222 2.07 20.19 1.36
N ALA A 223 0.88 19.83 1.85
CA ALA A 223 0.54 19.88 3.28
C ALA A 223 1.24 18.83 4.13
N VAL A 224 1.76 17.75 3.52
CA VAL A 224 2.49 16.67 4.21
C VAL A 224 3.84 16.38 3.54
N GLU A 225 4.36 17.34 2.79
CA GLU A 225 5.57 17.17 1.98
C GLU A 225 6.77 16.81 2.86
N GLY A 226 7.51 15.77 2.47
CA GLY A 226 8.68 15.30 3.22
C GLY A 226 8.34 14.53 4.50
N GLN A 227 7.08 14.32 4.85
CA GLN A 227 6.72 13.47 5.98
C GLN A 227 6.72 11.99 5.58
N ALA A 228 7.23 11.13 6.45
CA ALA A 228 7.28 9.69 6.21
C ALA A 228 7.03 8.88 7.51
N VAL A 229 6.73 7.59 7.34
CA VAL A 229 6.42 6.66 8.44
C VAL A 229 7.65 5.83 8.78
N TYR A 230 7.95 5.74 10.07
CA TYR A 230 9.13 5.06 10.60
C TYR A 230 8.78 4.02 11.65
N TYR A 231 9.55 2.93 11.67
CA TYR A 231 9.54 1.92 12.72
C TYR A 231 10.96 1.77 13.27
N ASP A 232 11.14 1.99 14.57
CA ASP A 232 12.46 1.96 15.23
C ASP A 232 13.51 2.87 14.56
N GLY A 233 13.07 4.01 14.03
CA GLY A 233 13.92 4.99 13.34
C GLY A 233 14.20 4.68 11.86
N GLU A 234 13.81 3.51 11.38
CA GLU A 234 13.98 3.11 9.97
C GLU A 234 12.70 3.36 9.17
N ILE A 235 12.85 3.76 7.91
CA ILE A 235 11.72 3.97 7.00
C ILE A 235 10.98 2.65 6.79
N ILE A 236 9.64 2.65 6.87
CA ILE A 236 8.86 1.44 6.69
C ILE A 236 8.54 1.14 5.22
N ASN A 237 8.33 -0.13 4.92
CA ASN A 237 7.57 -0.54 3.74
C ASN A 237 6.08 -0.22 3.91
N ALA A 238 5.66 1.01 3.59
CA ALA A 238 4.28 1.48 3.72
C ALA A 238 3.39 1.01 2.56
N VAL A 239 3.23 -0.31 2.42
CA VAL A 239 2.32 -0.91 1.43
C VAL A 239 0.86 -0.58 1.73
N TYR A 240 0.05 -0.56 0.68
CA TYR A 240 -1.38 -0.30 0.73
C TYR A 240 -2.10 -1.08 -0.37
N SER A 241 -3.41 -1.29 -0.20
CA SER A 241 -4.27 -1.93 -1.20
C SER A 241 -5.65 -1.28 -1.20
N ALA A 242 -6.43 -1.50 -2.27
CA ALA A 242 -7.76 -0.91 -2.42
C ALA A 242 -8.63 -1.10 -1.17
N SER A 243 -8.81 -2.35 -0.72
CA SER A 243 -9.65 -2.64 0.44
C SER A 243 -9.25 -3.88 1.20
N THR A 244 -9.55 -3.86 2.50
CA THR A 244 -9.48 -5.03 3.36
C THR A 244 -10.84 -5.73 3.46
N ALA A 245 -10.89 -6.89 4.13
CA ALA A 245 -12.11 -7.67 4.34
C ALA A 245 -12.62 -7.58 5.79
N GLY A 246 -12.54 -6.38 6.38
CA GLY A 246 -12.81 -6.09 7.80
C GLY A 246 -11.56 -6.09 8.67
N TYR A 247 -10.48 -6.74 8.21
CA TYR A 247 -9.17 -6.70 8.84
C TYR A 247 -8.09 -6.64 7.76
N SER A 248 -7.00 -5.92 8.02
CA SER A 248 -5.77 -6.12 7.26
C SER A 248 -5.14 -7.48 7.59
N ILE A 249 -4.11 -7.84 6.84
CA ILE A 249 -3.44 -9.14 7.00
C ILE A 249 -1.95 -8.97 7.28
N GLU A 250 -1.34 -10.03 7.79
CA GLU A 250 0.08 -10.02 8.11
C GLU A 250 0.95 -10.18 6.85
N SER A 251 2.06 -9.46 6.78
CA SER A 251 2.88 -9.41 5.55
C SER A 251 3.42 -10.78 5.10
N GLU A 252 3.71 -11.67 6.05
CA GLU A 252 4.21 -13.01 5.75
C GLU A 252 3.18 -13.89 5.02
N ARG A 253 1.88 -13.57 5.10
CA ARG A 253 0.83 -14.30 4.36
C ARG A 253 0.93 -14.10 2.85
N ILE A 254 1.52 -12.99 2.40
CA ILE A 254 1.63 -12.65 0.97
C ILE A 254 3.06 -12.77 0.47
N TRP A 255 4.05 -12.33 1.26
CA TRP A 255 5.42 -12.21 0.80
C TRP A 255 6.42 -13.10 1.56
N GLU A 256 5.96 -13.93 2.51
CA GLU A 256 6.82 -14.74 3.39
C GLU A 256 7.87 -13.92 4.18
N VAL A 257 7.70 -12.59 4.24
CA VAL A 257 8.55 -11.66 4.96
C VAL A 257 7.77 -11.07 6.12
N TYR A 258 8.34 -11.16 7.32
CA TYR A 258 7.77 -10.59 8.53
C TYR A 258 8.15 -9.11 8.68
N TYR A 259 7.13 -8.24 8.70
CA TYR A 259 7.28 -6.85 9.13
C TYR A 259 6.45 -6.63 10.41
N PRO A 260 7.07 -6.17 11.53
CA PRO A 260 6.39 -6.04 12.81
C PRO A 260 5.28 -4.97 12.82
N TYR A 261 5.32 -4.05 11.86
CA TYR A 261 4.32 -2.99 11.66
C TYR A 261 3.23 -3.34 10.63
N LEU A 262 3.35 -4.44 9.87
CA LEU A 262 2.34 -4.93 8.92
C LEU A 262 1.65 -6.17 9.50
N ARG A 263 0.72 -5.94 10.42
CA ARG A 263 -0.06 -6.99 11.09
C ARG A 263 -1.55 -6.83 10.76
N ALA A 264 -2.34 -7.82 11.16
CA ALA A 264 -3.79 -7.79 11.01
C ALA A 264 -4.44 -6.78 11.97
N VAL A 265 -4.96 -5.69 11.41
CA VAL A 265 -5.59 -4.58 12.13
C VAL A 265 -7.06 -4.50 11.75
N VAL A 266 -7.93 -4.17 12.70
CA VAL A 266 -9.36 -3.89 12.46
C VAL A 266 -9.52 -2.79 11.42
N SER A 267 -10.31 -3.01 10.36
CA SER A 267 -10.83 -1.93 9.52
C SER A 267 -12.32 -1.78 9.79
N GLU A 268 -12.65 -0.95 10.79
CA GLU A 268 -13.97 -0.91 11.43
C GLU A 268 -15.11 -0.63 10.43
N TYR A 269 -14.83 0.22 9.45
CA TYR A 269 -15.83 0.74 8.52
C TYR A 269 -15.88 0.01 7.18
N ASP A 270 -15.11 -1.08 6.97
CA ASP A 270 -15.07 -1.80 5.68
C ASP A 270 -16.44 -2.28 5.20
N ASN A 271 -17.42 -2.45 6.08
CA ASN A 271 -18.79 -2.76 5.68
C ASN A 271 -19.48 -1.66 4.84
N GLU A 272 -18.95 -0.43 4.83
CA GLU A 272 -19.38 0.68 3.96
C GLU A 272 -18.64 0.70 2.60
N ASP A 273 -17.61 -0.14 2.42
CA ASP A 273 -16.87 -0.21 1.15
C ASP A 273 -17.75 -0.80 0.03
N PRO A 274 -17.82 -0.17 -1.15
CA PRO A 274 -18.55 -0.72 -2.31
C PRO A 274 -18.08 -2.11 -2.77
N ASN A 275 -16.88 -2.56 -2.37
CA ASN A 275 -16.34 -3.89 -2.67
C ASN A 275 -16.61 -4.92 -1.57
N TYR A 276 -17.38 -4.58 -0.53
CA TYR A 276 -17.65 -5.46 0.59
C TYR A 276 -18.93 -6.28 0.37
N GLY A 277 -18.80 -7.61 0.33
CA GLY A 277 -19.93 -8.52 0.21
C GLY A 277 -20.51 -8.60 -1.20
N LEU A 278 -19.67 -8.51 -2.23
CA LEU A 278 -20.10 -8.68 -3.63
C LEU A 278 -20.55 -10.13 -3.87
N GLU A 279 -21.78 -10.30 -4.37
CA GLU A 279 -22.38 -11.60 -4.65
C GLU A 279 -22.06 -12.09 -6.07
N TYR A 280 -21.64 -13.35 -6.18
CA TYR A 280 -21.46 -14.07 -7.45
C TYR A 280 -22.22 -15.40 -7.37
N LYS A 281 -23.10 -15.64 -8.34
CA LYS A 281 -24.00 -16.80 -8.36
C LYS A 281 -23.63 -17.71 -9.51
N PHE A 282 -23.53 -18.99 -9.23
CA PHE A 282 -23.24 -20.03 -10.22
C PHE A 282 -24.11 -21.25 -9.96
N THR A 283 -24.70 -21.81 -11.01
CA THR A 283 -25.35 -23.11 -10.96
C THR A 283 -24.32 -24.22 -10.75
N GLU A 284 -24.76 -25.40 -10.27
CA GLU A 284 -23.91 -26.59 -10.18
C GLU A 284 -23.21 -26.94 -11.50
N ASP A 285 -23.93 -26.85 -12.61
CA ASP A 285 -23.41 -27.20 -13.93
C ASP A 285 -22.34 -26.20 -14.41
N GLU A 286 -22.50 -24.91 -14.09
CA GLU A 286 -21.48 -23.89 -14.34
C GLU A 286 -20.23 -24.16 -13.51
N VAL A 287 -20.37 -24.39 -12.20
CA VAL A 287 -19.23 -24.72 -11.32
C VAL A 287 -18.51 -25.97 -11.81
N ARG A 288 -19.26 -27.03 -12.17
CA ARG A 288 -18.69 -28.27 -12.71
C ARG A 288 -17.93 -28.02 -13.99
N SER A 289 -18.51 -27.25 -14.92
CA SER A 289 -17.89 -26.93 -16.21
C SER A 289 -16.61 -26.10 -16.03
N ILE A 290 -16.66 -25.08 -15.18
CA ILE A 290 -15.53 -24.20 -14.88
C ILE A 290 -14.38 -25.00 -14.26
N LEU A 291 -14.64 -25.82 -13.23
CA LEU A 291 -13.60 -26.61 -12.57
C LEU A 291 -13.05 -27.73 -13.47
N GLN A 292 -13.88 -28.33 -14.32
CA GLN A 292 -13.43 -29.29 -15.32
C GLN A 292 -12.53 -28.64 -16.38
N GLU A 293 -12.89 -27.45 -16.89
CA GLU A 293 -12.11 -26.70 -17.88
C GLU A 293 -10.79 -26.20 -17.29
N LYS A 294 -10.85 -25.51 -16.15
CA LYS A 294 -9.68 -24.81 -15.57
C LYS A 294 -8.75 -25.74 -14.79
N LEU A 295 -9.28 -26.77 -14.14
CA LEU A 295 -8.49 -27.66 -13.28
C LEU A 295 -8.42 -29.12 -13.77
N GLY A 296 -9.22 -29.51 -14.76
CA GLY A 296 -9.27 -30.88 -15.25
C GLY A 296 -9.98 -31.85 -14.31
N LEU A 297 -10.80 -31.35 -13.37
CA LEU A 297 -11.44 -32.15 -12.33
C LEU A 297 -12.85 -32.57 -12.71
N THR A 298 -13.16 -33.86 -12.51
CA THR A 298 -14.53 -34.37 -12.54
C THR A 298 -15.03 -34.48 -11.10
N LEU A 299 -15.99 -33.63 -10.74
CA LEU A 299 -16.53 -33.56 -9.37
C LEU A 299 -17.49 -34.71 -9.07
N SER A 300 -17.53 -35.12 -7.82
CA SER A 300 -18.49 -36.11 -7.30
C SER A 300 -19.93 -35.56 -7.31
N ASP A 301 -20.91 -36.46 -7.19
CA ASP A 301 -22.32 -36.06 -7.05
C ASP A 301 -22.61 -35.41 -5.68
N ASN A 302 -21.70 -35.52 -4.71
CA ASN A 302 -21.86 -34.93 -3.39
C ASN A 302 -21.36 -33.49 -3.37
N VAL A 303 -22.24 -32.56 -3.77
CA VAL A 303 -21.99 -31.11 -3.85
C VAL A 303 -21.41 -30.52 -2.55
N LYS A 304 -21.72 -31.11 -1.38
CA LYS A 304 -21.19 -30.67 -0.07
C LYS A 304 -19.68 -30.80 0.05
N ASN A 305 -19.06 -31.67 -0.73
CA ASN A 305 -17.62 -31.89 -0.71
C ASN A 305 -16.86 -30.95 -1.65
N TRP A 306 -17.54 -30.28 -2.58
CA TRP A 306 -16.89 -29.57 -3.68
C TRP A 306 -15.95 -28.48 -3.23
N PHE A 307 -16.24 -27.82 -2.11
CA PHE A 307 -15.39 -26.78 -1.55
C PHE A 307 -15.17 -26.98 -0.05
N SER A 308 -13.92 -27.05 0.35
CA SER A 308 -13.48 -26.97 1.75
C SER A 308 -12.39 -25.92 1.86
N MET A 309 -12.60 -24.89 2.69
CA MET A 309 -11.64 -23.81 2.88
C MET A 309 -10.60 -24.23 3.92
N GLU A 310 -9.33 -24.02 3.60
CA GLU A 310 -8.18 -24.38 4.43
C GLU A 310 -7.31 -23.15 4.68
N ASP A 311 -6.67 -23.09 5.85
CA ASP A 311 -5.86 -21.93 6.30
C ASP A 311 -6.65 -20.61 6.17
N VAL A 312 -7.81 -20.54 6.80
CA VAL A 312 -8.57 -19.29 6.91
C VAL A 312 -7.82 -18.37 7.88
N TYR A 313 -7.68 -17.09 7.57
CA TYR A 313 -6.98 -16.10 8.39
C TYR A 313 -7.60 -14.71 8.31
N SER A 314 -7.26 -13.86 9.29
CA SER A 314 -7.79 -12.49 9.42
C SER A 314 -9.31 -12.44 9.23
N GLY A 315 -10.02 -13.41 9.83
CA GLY A 315 -11.48 -13.52 9.83
C GLY A 315 -12.12 -14.04 8.53
N LYS A 316 -11.61 -13.70 7.34
CA LYS A 316 -12.26 -14.05 6.05
C LYS A 316 -11.32 -14.46 4.91
N TYR A 317 -10.03 -14.19 5.02
CA TYR A 317 -9.09 -14.57 3.97
C TYR A 317 -8.86 -16.07 4.00
N ILE A 318 -8.65 -16.66 2.83
CA ILE A 318 -8.44 -18.09 2.67
C ILE A 318 -7.04 -18.30 2.08
N GLY A 319 -6.25 -19.22 2.62
CA GLY A 319 -4.98 -19.61 2.01
C GLY A 319 -5.19 -20.60 0.87
N TYR A 320 -5.99 -21.65 1.13
CA TYR A 320 -6.18 -22.76 0.20
C TYR A 320 -7.64 -23.23 0.15
N VAL A 321 -8.01 -23.82 -0.99
CA VAL A 321 -9.31 -24.45 -1.20
C VAL A 321 -9.07 -25.88 -1.66
N ASN A 322 -9.57 -26.85 -0.90
CA ASN A 322 -9.65 -28.23 -1.32
C ASN A 322 -10.92 -28.43 -2.15
N ILE A 323 -10.74 -28.95 -3.36
CA ILE A 323 -11.79 -29.20 -4.34
C ILE A 323 -12.14 -30.68 -4.33
N ASP A 324 -13.31 -31.01 -3.76
CA ASP A 324 -13.92 -32.36 -3.75
C ASP A 324 -13.03 -33.46 -3.14
N GLY A 325 -12.09 -33.12 -2.25
CA GLY A 325 -11.12 -34.06 -1.69
C GLY A 325 -10.03 -34.50 -2.69
N GLN A 326 -10.02 -33.95 -3.91
CA GLN A 326 -9.16 -34.41 -5.01
C GLN A 326 -7.92 -33.53 -5.20
N LYS A 327 -8.07 -32.20 -5.03
CA LYS A 327 -7.00 -31.23 -5.32
C LYS A 327 -7.12 -30.00 -4.44
N THR A 328 -6.02 -29.61 -3.82
CA THR A 328 -5.91 -28.33 -3.12
C THR A 328 -5.31 -27.27 -4.07
N ILE A 329 -5.97 -26.12 -4.17
CA ILE A 329 -5.52 -24.95 -4.93
C ILE A 329 -5.38 -23.74 -4.00
N THR A 330 -4.63 -22.72 -4.41
CA THR A 330 -4.58 -21.45 -3.66
C THR A 330 -5.91 -20.71 -3.79
N ALA A 331 -6.28 -19.92 -2.77
CA ALA A 331 -7.45 -19.06 -2.87
C ALA A 331 -7.31 -18.01 -3.99
N ARG A 332 -6.08 -17.60 -4.33
CA ARG A 332 -5.81 -16.77 -5.51
C ARG A 332 -6.24 -17.45 -6.81
N THR A 333 -5.93 -18.73 -6.98
CA THR A 333 -6.39 -19.49 -8.14
C THR A 333 -7.91 -19.58 -8.16
N MET A 334 -8.56 -19.76 -7.01
CA MET A 334 -10.01 -19.75 -6.90
C MET A 334 -10.61 -18.39 -7.30
N GLN A 335 -10.01 -17.30 -6.80
CA GLN A 335 -10.36 -15.94 -7.16
C GLN A 335 -10.32 -15.73 -8.69
N GLU A 336 -9.23 -16.15 -9.34
CA GLU A 336 -9.04 -16.03 -10.79
C GLU A 336 -10.04 -16.88 -11.60
N ILE A 337 -10.40 -18.07 -11.11
CA ILE A 337 -11.32 -18.98 -11.80
C ILE A 337 -12.76 -18.45 -11.78
N PHE A 338 -13.19 -17.83 -10.68
CA PHE A 338 -14.56 -17.33 -10.49
C PHE A 338 -14.68 -15.80 -10.59
N ASP A 339 -13.61 -15.12 -11.02
CA ASP A 339 -13.53 -13.65 -11.18
C ASP A 339 -13.94 -12.86 -9.91
N LEU A 340 -13.51 -13.37 -8.75
CA LEU A 340 -13.75 -12.72 -7.46
C LEU A 340 -12.80 -11.52 -7.28
N LYS A 341 -13.21 -10.51 -6.50
CA LYS A 341 -12.35 -9.35 -6.22
C LYS A 341 -11.20 -9.63 -5.26
N SER A 342 -11.32 -10.64 -4.39
CA SER A 342 -10.30 -10.94 -3.39
C SER A 342 -10.23 -12.44 -3.04
N GLN A 343 -9.22 -12.78 -2.24
CA GLN A 343 -9.07 -14.11 -1.61
C GLN A 343 -9.87 -14.22 -0.30
N ALA A 344 -10.66 -13.21 0.03
CA ALA A 344 -11.55 -13.22 1.18
C ALA A 344 -12.98 -13.41 0.68
N PHE A 345 -13.50 -14.63 0.80
CA PHE A 345 -14.84 -14.93 0.33
C PHE A 345 -15.54 -16.01 1.16
N THR A 346 -16.87 -15.96 1.16
CA THR A 346 -17.71 -17.06 1.68
C THR A 346 -18.34 -17.84 0.55
N VAL A 347 -18.47 -19.16 0.68
CA VAL A 347 -19.24 -20.00 -0.25
C VAL A 347 -20.40 -20.64 0.48
N SER A 348 -21.60 -20.41 -0.04
CA SER A 348 -22.84 -21.06 0.40
C SER A 348 -23.53 -21.69 -0.79
N TYR A 349 -24.39 -22.66 -0.51
CA TYR A 349 -25.17 -23.36 -1.52
C TYR A 349 -26.63 -23.41 -1.10
N ASP A 350 -27.53 -23.11 -2.04
CA ASP A 350 -28.98 -23.15 -1.86
C ASP A 350 -29.65 -23.49 -3.19
N ASN A 351 -30.55 -24.48 -3.19
CA ASN A 351 -31.40 -24.84 -4.34
C ASN A 351 -30.69 -25.02 -5.70
N GLY A 352 -29.53 -25.69 -5.74
CA GLY A 352 -28.80 -25.96 -7.00
C GLY A 352 -27.85 -24.84 -7.44
N GLU A 353 -27.69 -23.81 -6.62
CA GLU A 353 -26.82 -22.67 -6.88
C GLU A 353 -25.80 -22.48 -5.76
N PHE A 354 -24.57 -22.15 -6.14
CA PHE A 354 -23.54 -21.63 -5.26
C PHE A 354 -23.56 -20.11 -5.26
N LEU A 355 -23.50 -19.53 -4.06
CA LEU A 355 -23.31 -18.12 -3.82
C LEU A 355 -21.93 -17.89 -3.20
N PHE A 356 -21.10 -17.16 -3.93
CA PHE A 356 -19.82 -16.64 -3.46
C PHE A 356 -20.01 -15.19 -3.04
N ASN A 357 -19.71 -14.85 -1.79
CA ASN A 357 -19.63 -13.45 -1.35
C ASN A 357 -18.17 -13.06 -1.20
N SER A 358 -17.68 -12.15 -2.04
CA SER A 358 -16.32 -11.61 -1.98
C SER A 358 -16.27 -10.36 -1.10
N PHE A 359 -15.20 -10.20 -0.32
CA PHE A 359 -15.03 -9.07 0.61
C PHE A 359 -13.72 -8.33 0.33
N GLY A 360 -13.81 -7.02 0.12
CA GLY A 360 -12.66 -6.18 -0.16
C GLY A 360 -12.04 -6.46 -1.54
N TRP A 361 -10.90 -5.83 -1.79
CA TRP A 361 -10.24 -5.88 -3.09
C TRP A 361 -8.72 -5.65 -2.93
N GLY A 362 -7.94 -6.61 -3.42
CA GLY A 362 -6.48 -6.57 -3.36
C GLY A 362 -5.91 -7.46 -2.26
N HIS A 363 -4.63 -7.24 -1.94
CA HIS A 363 -3.89 -8.15 -1.06
C HIS A 363 -4.17 -7.92 0.44
N GLY A 364 -4.70 -6.76 0.86
CA GLY A 364 -5.11 -6.51 2.25
C GLY A 364 -3.98 -6.30 3.26
N VAL A 365 -2.73 -6.10 2.82
CA VAL A 365 -1.59 -5.85 3.72
C VAL A 365 -1.37 -4.36 3.87
N GLY A 366 -1.16 -3.89 5.09
CA GLY A 366 -0.91 -2.47 5.37
C GLY A 366 -2.20 -1.65 5.32
N MET A 367 -2.13 -0.45 4.73
CA MET A 367 -3.24 0.48 4.73
C MET A 367 -4.30 0.10 3.68
N SER A 368 -5.56 0.00 4.11
CA SER A 368 -6.70 -0.02 3.18
C SER A 368 -6.98 1.40 2.68
N GLN A 369 -7.08 1.59 1.37
CA GLN A 369 -7.41 2.88 0.77
C GLN A 369 -8.86 3.28 1.06
N TRP A 370 -9.80 2.36 0.83
CA TRP A 370 -11.19 2.56 1.22
C TRP A 370 -11.35 2.72 2.72
N GLY A 371 -10.65 1.92 3.51
CA GLY A 371 -10.62 2.09 4.96
C GLY A 371 -10.10 3.48 5.37
N ALA A 372 -9.02 3.99 4.76
CA ALA A 372 -8.54 5.35 4.99
C ALA A 372 -9.59 6.42 4.61
N CYS A 373 -10.27 6.25 3.48
CA CYS A 373 -11.39 7.10 3.07
C CYS A 373 -12.50 7.12 4.12
N LEU A 374 -12.87 5.95 4.64
CA LEU A 374 -13.97 5.79 5.59
C LEU A 374 -13.60 6.28 7.00
N TYR A 375 -12.39 5.99 7.49
CA TYR A 375 -11.89 6.57 8.73
C TYR A 375 -11.86 8.10 8.66
N ALA A 376 -11.39 8.67 7.54
CA ALA A 376 -11.39 10.12 7.33
C ALA A 376 -12.82 10.70 7.30
N LYS A 377 -13.76 10.02 6.62
CA LYS A 377 -15.20 10.37 6.63
C LYS A 377 -15.78 10.34 8.05
N HIS A 378 -15.29 9.48 8.92
CA HIS A 378 -15.63 9.39 10.34
C HIS A 378 -14.75 10.27 11.25
N GLY A 379 -14.01 11.24 10.67
CA GLY A 379 -13.33 12.32 11.39
C GLY A 379 -11.90 12.04 11.84
N TRP A 380 -11.31 10.92 11.42
CA TRP A 380 -9.91 10.62 11.73
C TRP A 380 -8.95 11.49 10.92
N THR A 381 -7.87 11.94 11.55
CA THR A 381 -6.78 12.63 10.85
C THR A 381 -5.88 11.65 10.12
N TYR A 382 -5.15 12.12 9.10
CA TYR A 382 -4.26 11.28 8.30
C TYR A 382 -3.22 10.52 9.13
N ASP A 383 -2.69 11.15 10.18
CA ASP A 383 -1.69 10.53 11.07
C ASP A 383 -2.29 9.44 11.96
N GLN A 384 -3.57 9.57 12.35
CA GLN A 384 -4.28 8.52 13.06
C GLN A 384 -4.49 7.32 12.15
N ILE A 385 -4.91 7.55 10.90
CA ILE A 385 -5.11 6.50 9.90
C ILE A 385 -3.81 5.71 9.68
N LEU A 386 -2.70 6.40 9.44
CA LEU A 386 -1.39 5.76 9.21
C LEU A 386 -0.93 4.94 10.42
N ARG A 387 -1.02 5.51 11.63
CA ARG A 387 -0.59 4.82 12.87
C ARG A 387 -1.55 3.73 13.32
N HIS A 388 -2.75 3.70 12.77
CA HIS A 388 -3.68 2.61 12.94
C HIS A 388 -3.27 1.41 12.08
N TYR A 389 -3.09 1.60 10.76
CA TYR A 389 -2.71 0.52 9.86
C TYR A 389 -1.26 0.05 10.03
N TYR A 390 -0.34 0.95 10.37
CA TYR A 390 1.08 0.64 10.56
C TYR A 390 1.44 0.65 12.05
N LEU A 391 1.47 -0.53 12.67
CA LEU A 391 1.59 -0.66 14.11
C LEU A 391 2.93 -0.14 14.66
N ASN A 392 2.87 0.59 15.76
CA ASN A 392 4.03 1.14 16.49
C ASN A 392 4.94 2.03 15.65
N THR A 393 4.36 2.70 14.68
CA THR A 393 5.10 3.63 13.86
C THR A 393 5.01 5.05 14.41
N SER A 394 5.96 5.86 13.99
CA SER A 394 5.98 7.30 14.17
C SER A 394 5.99 7.97 12.81
N LEU A 395 5.31 9.12 12.70
CA LEU A 395 5.53 10.04 11.60
C LEU A 395 6.70 10.96 11.96
N ALA A 396 7.53 11.30 10.99
CA ALA A 396 8.57 12.31 11.12
C ALA A 396 8.89 12.93 9.75
N LEU A 397 9.59 14.07 9.76
CA LEU A 397 10.21 14.58 8.54
C LEU A 397 11.34 13.64 8.11
N SER A 398 11.43 13.40 6.81
CA SER A 398 12.56 12.70 6.21
C SER A 398 13.77 13.61 6.11
N ASP A 399 14.94 13.04 6.42
CA ASP A 399 16.21 13.62 6.01
C ASP A 399 16.30 13.59 4.48
N GLU A 400 17.10 14.50 3.92
CA GLU A 400 17.37 14.52 2.48
C GLU A 400 17.97 13.19 2.02
N ASN A 401 17.42 12.63 0.95
CA ASN A 401 17.97 11.44 0.32
C ASN A 401 19.02 11.84 -0.73
N ALA A 402 20.30 11.84 -0.34
CA ALA A 402 21.42 12.21 -1.21
C ALA A 402 21.47 11.40 -2.52
N LYS A 403 21.09 10.11 -2.49
CA LYS A 403 21.03 9.26 -3.69
C LYS A 403 19.93 9.75 -4.65
N ALA A 404 18.77 10.12 -4.11
CA ALA A 404 17.68 10.68 -4.89
C ALA A 404 18.00 12.07 -5.45
N VAL A 405 18.73 12.90 -4.68
CA VAL A 405 19.22 14.20 -5.17
C VAL A 405 20.21 14.01 -6.31
N GLN A 406 21.21 13.15 -6.13
CA GLN A 406 22.21 12.86 -7.17
C GLN A 406 21.57 12.35 -8.47
N ARG A 407 20.46 11.60 -8.38
CA ARG A 407 19.71 11.12 -9.55
C ARG A 407 19.10 12.25 -10.39
N GLY A 408 18.86 13.41 -9.78
CA GLY A 408 18.38 14.61 -10.47
C GLY A 408 19.46 15.39 -11.22
N ILE A 409 20.74 15.11 -10.96
CA ILE A 409 21.87 15.83 -11.57
C ILE A 409 22.15 15.22 -12.96
N PRO A 410 22.08 16.02 -14.05
CA PRO A 410 22.44 15.53 -15.38
C PRO A 410 23.88 15.03 -15.41
N ALA A 411 24.13 13.92 -16.13
CA ALA A 411 25.43 13.26 -16.20
C ALA A 411 26.60 14.14 -16.72
N ASP A 412 26.30 15.29 -17.33
CA ASP A 412 27.28 16.26 -17.85
C ASP A 412 27.57 17.45 -16.92
N THR A 413 27.16 17.39 -15.65
CA THR A 413 27.49 18.44 -14.67
C THR A 413 28.91 18.18 -14.15
N PRO A 414 29.91 19.04 -14.44
CA PRO A 414 31.28 18.81 -13.98
C PRO A 414 31.32 18.82 -12.45
N GLU A 415 31.99 17.82 -11.86
CA GLU A 415 32.27 17.78 -10.42
C GLU A 415 32.90 19.10 -9.98
N PRO A 416 32.48 19.69 -8.84
CA PRO A 416 33.13 20.88 -8.33
C PRO A 416 34.60 20.56 -8.02
N GLU A 417 35.50 21.31 -8.65
CA GLU A 417 36.94 21.15 -8.48
C GLU A 417 37.30 21.13 -6.99
N GLN A 418 37.88 20.01 -6.56
CA GLN A 418 38.54 19.93 -5.26
C GLN A 418 39.64 21.00 -5.23
N SER A 419 39.49 21.99 -4.36
CA SER A 419 40.52 22.98 -4.08
C SER A 419 41.76 22.27 -3.53
N THR A 420 42.76 22.03 -4.39
CA THR A 420 44.08 21.60 -3.95
C THR A 420 44.75 22.78 -3.23
N GLU A 421 44.78 22.73 -1.90
CA GLU A 421 45.73 23.50 -1.11
C GLU A 421 47.15 23.12 -1.54
N SER A 422 47.80 24.01 -2.29
CA SER A 422 49.23 23.93 -2.58
C SER A 422 50.00 24.16 -1.29
N SER A 423 50.61 23.08 -0.79
CA SER A 423 51.59 23.10 0.29
C SER A 423 52.98 22.87 -0.29
N ALA A 424 53.87 23.81 0.06
CA ALA A 424 55.33 23.74 0.12
C ALA A 424 56.16 23.62 -1.17
N GLU A 425 57.03 24.61 -1.38
CA GLU A 425 58.45 24.30 -1.59
C GLU A 425 59.36 25.43 -1.04
N GLN A 426 60.12 25.08 0.00
CA GLN A 426 61.29 25.81 0.51
C GLN A 426 62.54 25.34 -0.24
N ALA A 427 63.46 26.26 -0.57
CA ALA A 427 64.94 26.11 -0.50
C ALA A 427 65.65 27.26 -1.26
N PRO A 428 66.96 27.52 -1.05
CA PRO A 428 67.73 27.47 0.19
C PRO A 428 68.54 28.77 0.43
N GLU A 429 69.16 28.85 1.62
CA GLU A 429 70.12 29.87 2.04
C GLU A 429 71.41 29.84 1.20
N GLU A 430 71.88 31.01 0.77
CA GLU A 430 73.29 31.25 0.44
C GLU A 430 73.86 32.33 1.37
N ASN A 431 74.91 31.94 2.08
CA ASN A 431 75.72 32.76 2.98
C ASN A 431 77.06 33.02 2.30
N SER A 432 77.44 34.28 2.04
CA SER A 432 78.85 34.70 2.11
C SER A 432 79.03 36.21 2.26
N SER A 433 79.57 36.59 3.42
CA SER A 433 80.75 37.45 3.60
C SER A 433 80.68 38.98 3.37
N GLN A 434 80.85 39.65 4.51
CA GLN A 434 81.34 41.00 4.85
C GLN A 434 82.63 41.47 4.12
N PRO A 435 83.07 42.74 4.22
CA PRO A 435 83.06 43.66 5.38
C PRO A 435 82.17 44.90 5.31
#